data_AF-A0ABD5Y7N3-F1
#
_entry.id   AF-A0ABD5Y7N3-F1
#
_cell.length_a   1.000
_cell.length_b   1.000
_cell.length_c   1.000
_cell.angle_alpha   90.00
_cell.angle_beta   90.00
_cell.angle_gamma   90.00
#
_symmetry.space_group_name_H-M   'P 1'
#
loop_
_entity.id
_entity.type
_entity.pdbx_description
1 polymer ?
#
loop_
_entity_poly.entity_id
_entity_poly.type
_entity_poly.pdbx_seq_one_letter_code
_entity_poly.pdbx_strand_id
1 'polypeptide(L)'
;MQALLLRVGLDHGSGGGLGPIYEDGMFEYIPIPESYETTQQQTFDEVTTRDGRPYAEYVGSNNEASPLHLDPEFKTYTYGDPTRKRSQLAELTEDDLLIFYAGLKPKDSEGHPRLYVIGYFTVDTVHELNDKTPTERAELFDQLSDNAHVKRTKLTPGSKHPNQNAYPVIVEGKPNQSRSLEKARPLTDAYVSGTNQQYHMLDSVAQITGYSREKDLTRASGRWLEPGDEGLFREWLDNEMTGLIGSNTSLYSYVLTHDSGFAPNVSHGYCTLATCKPKIRMNANVGDWVIGTGSLSKGDDEERLLYAMRVEEVLSYDEYFERDEFEYKKPKDGGLYDPQGDNIYYTGKPIDGKQIEDSDVYLSTMPDGERIHYRDSSPFVQLNNPNHPPSRIEADTPDAPGRQAVLVSRQFWYFGNNEVHLPEDDQLRDAVIKGYQNPDGKIGQKKTTDEAKINQFVSWLVENYRIGVHSHPRDVGETDDHEHTNC
;
A
#
# COMPACT_ATOMS: atom_id res chain seq x y z
N MET A 1 14.07 -6.47 21.25
CA MET A 1 14.60 -6.44 19.87
C MET A 1 14.42 -5.05 19.30
N GLN A 2 15.46 -4.50 18.68
CA GLN A 2 15.40 -3.29 17.87
C GLN A 2 15.41 -3.64 16.38
N ALA A 3 15.01 -2.70 15.54
CA ALA A 3 15.09 -2.89 14.10
C ALA A 3 15.65 -1.66 13.39
N LEU A 4 16.65 -1.88 12.54
CA LEU A 4 17.26 -0.86 11.70
C LEU A 4 16.79 -1.03 10.25
N LEU A 5 16.12 -0.01 9.73
CA LEU A 5 15.63 0.05 8.36
C LEU A 5 16.65 0.78 7.45
N LEU A 6 17.15 0.11 6.42
CA LEU A 6 18.16 0.60 5.48
C LEU A 6 17.67 0.57 4.03
N ARG A 7 17.89 1.69 3.33
CA ARG A 7 17.69 1.76 1.88
C ARG A 7 18.85 1.12 1.16
N VAL A 8 18.54 0.22 0.24
CA VAL A 8 19.51 -0.51 -0.58
C VAL A 8 19.03 -0.62 -2.03
N GLY A 9 19.91 -1.10 -2.90
CA GLY A 9 19.62 -1.26 -4.32
C GLY A 9 19.74 0.03 -5.13
N LEU A 10 19.62 -0.14 -6.43
CA LEU A 10 19.76 0.94 -7.41
C LEU A 10 18.68 2.02 -7.23
N ASP A 11 19.11 3.27 -7.33
CA ASP A 11 18.25 4.43 -7.39
C ASP A 11 18.89 5.55 -8.23
N HIS A 12 18.13 6.63 -8.42
CA HIS A 12 18.58 7.81 -9.17
C HIS A 12 19.84 8.47 -8.60
N GLY A 13 20.15 8.28 -7.32
CA GLY A 13 21.35 8.83 -6.68
C GLY A 13 22.59 7.92 -6.79
N SER A 14 22.41 6.64 -7.10
CA SER A 14 23.45 5.60 -7.10
C SER A 14 23.85 5.12 -8.49
N GLY A 15 23.40 5.81 -9.54
CA GLY A 15 23.88 5.60 -10.90
C GLY A 15 22.92 4.86 -11.83
N GLY A 16 21.61 4.83 -11.54
CA GLY A 16 20.61 4.23 -12.42
C GLY A 16 19.15 4.60 -12.13
N GLY A 17 18.24 3.78 -12.62
CA GLY A 17 16.81 3.82 -12.36
C GLY A 17 16.42 3.00 -11.13
N LEU A 18 15.15 2.61 -11.06
CA LEU A 18 14.60 1.75 -10.01
C LEU A 18 14.41 0.33 -10.55
N GLY A 19 14.53 -0.66 -9.66
CA GLY A 19 14.20 -2.04 -9.99
C GLY A 19 12.72 -2.21 -10.34
N PRO A 20 12.37 -3.17 -11.23
CA PRO A 20 10.99 -3.48 -11.55
C PRO A 20 10.28 -4.22 -10.40
N ILE A 21 9.01 -3.90 -10.20
CA ILE A 21 8.04 -4.75 -9.51
C ILE A 21 6.99 -5.23 -10.52
N TYR A 22 6.68 -6.52 -10.46
CA TYR A 22 5.77 -7.22 -11.36
C TYR A 22 4.35 -7.25 -10.78
N GLU A 23 3.37 -7.59 -11.62
CA GLU A 23 1.95 -7.58 -11.23
C GLU A 23 1.60 -8.55 -10.10
N ASP A 24 2.38 -9.62 -9.93
CA ASP A 24 2.24 -10.64 -8.88
C ASP A 24 2.93 -10.24 -7.56
N GLY A 25 3.50 -9.03 -7.49
CA GLY A 25 4.22 -8.50 -6.33
C GLY A 25 5.66 -8.98 -6.22
N MET A 26 6.09 -9.88 -7.09
CA MET A 26 7.50 -10.22 -7.19
C MET A 26 8.29 -9.04 -7.76
N PHE A 27 9.61 -9.02 -7.59
CA PHE A 27 10.44 -7.87 -7.95
C PHE A 27 11.87 -8.28 -8.30
N GLU A 28 12.62 -7.39 -8.94
CA GLU A 28 14.07 -7.55 -9.04
C GLU A 28 14.78 -6.63 -8.07
N TYR A 29 15.58 -7.22 -7.19
CA TYR A 29 16.60 -6.48 -6.46
C TYR A 29 17.80 -6.26 -7.38
N ILE A 30 17.88 -5.04 -7.92
CA ILE A 30 19.03 -4.61 -8.72
C ILE A 30 20.01 -3.88 -7.77
N PRO A 31 21.22 -4.40 -7.54
CA PRO A 31 22.21 -3.78 -6.67
C PRO A 31 22.78 -2.50 -7.30
N ILE A 32 23.56 -1.74 -6.52
CA ILE A 32 24.30 -0.58 -7.05
C ILE A 32 25.56 -1.05 -7.81
N PRO A 33 26.12 -0.22 -8.72
CA PRO A 33 27.42 -0.52 -9.35
C PRO A 33 28.56 -0.52 -8.32
N GLU A 34 29.39 -1.58 -8.33
CA GLU A 34 30.60 -1.59 -7.53
C GLU A 34 31.59 -0.54 -8.06
N SER A 35 32.00 0.35 -7.17
CA SER A 35 32.84 1.51 -7.49
C SER A 35 34.33 1.22 -7.25
N TYR A 36 34.66 0.04 -6.74
CA TYR A 36 36.03 -0.37 -6.42
C TYR A 36 36.43 -1.67 -7.12
N GLU A 37 37.72 -1.87 -7.26
CA GLU A 37 38.28 -3.11 -7.80
C GLU A 37 37.91 -4.29 -6.88
N THR A 38 37.28 -5.33 -7.46
CA THR A 38 36.65 -6.42 -6.73
C THR A 38 36.87 -7.76 -7.43
N THR A 39 36.78 -8.85 -6.67
CA THR A 39 36.77 -10.22 -7.21
C THR A 39 35.39 -10.67 -7.69
N GLN A 40 34.34 -9.85 -7.50
CA GLN A 40 33.01 -10.13 -8.02
C GLN A 40 33.03 -10.23 -9.55
N GLN A 41 32.55 -11.37 -10.06
CA GLN A 41 32.59 -11.66 -11.50
C GLN A 41 31.35 -11.18 -12.23
N GLN A 42 30.17 -11.24 -11.61
CA GLN A 42 28.92 -10.86 -12.28
C GLN A 42 28.86 -9.35 -12.51
N THR A 43 28.54 -8.98 -13.74
CA THR A 43 28.34 -7.60 -14.18
C THR A 43 26.89 -7.33 -14.59
N PHE A 44 26.51 -6.07 -14.82
CA PHE A 44 25.15 -5.72 -15.26
C PHE A 44 24.82 -6.26 -16.67
N ASP A 45 25.82 -6.46 -17.54
CA ASP A 45 25.65 -7.04 -18.88
C ASP A 45 25.39 -8.55 -18.87
N GLU A 46 25.83 -9.25 -17.83
CA GLU A 46 25.77 -10.72 -17.75
C GLU A 46 24.54 -11.22 -16.99
N VAL A 47 23.92 -10.37 -16.18
CA VAL A 47 22.79 -10.73 -15.33
C VAL A 47 21.50 -10.19 -15.93
N THR A 48 20.49 -11.04 -15.97
CA THR A 48 19.15 -10.67 -16.45
C THR A 48 18.14 -10.73 -15.32
N THR A 49 17.13 -9.88 -15.41
CA THR A 49 15.88 -9.97 -14.64
C THR A 49 15.18 -11.30 -14.91
N ARG A 50 14.20 -11.67 -14.07
CA ARG A 50 13.37 -12.87 -14.27
C ARG A 50 12.62 -12.91 -15.59
N ASP A 51 12.33 -11.75 -16.19
CA ASP A 51 11.68 -11.64 -17.49
C ASP A 51 12.69 -11.57 -18.65
N GLY A 52 13.98 -11.79 -18.37
CA GLY A 52 15.04 -11.93 -19.37
C GLY A 52 15.65 -10.61 -19.86
N ARG A 53 15.39 -9.48 -19.20
CA ARG A 53 16.00 -8.19 -19.56
C ARG A 53 17.36 -8.04 -18.88
N PRO A 54 18.41 -7.54 -19.56
CA PRO A 54 19.69 -7.27 -18.93
C PRO A 54 19.57 -6.23 -17.81
N TYR A 55 20.33 -6.41 -16.73
CA TYR A 55 20.45 -5.42 -15.67
C TYR A 55 21.03 -4.09 -16.19
N ALA A 56 21.81 -4.14 -17.27
CA ALA A 56 22.34 -2.97 -17.98
C ALA A 56 21.25 -1.97 -18.41
N GLU A 57 20.01 -2.40 -18.67
CA GLU A 57 18.90 -1.48 -19.01
C GLU A 57 18.48 -0.56 -17.86
N TYR A 58 18.82 -0.92 -16.63
CA TYR A 58 18.39 -0.20 -15.43
C TYR A 58 19.47 0.76 -14.91
N VAL A 59 20.70 0.64 -15.39
CA VAL A 59 21.85 1.42 -14.92
C VAL A 59 22.19 2.52 -15.94
N GLY A 60 22.86 3.58 -15.51
CA GLY A 60 23.40 4.58 -16.43
C GLY A 60 24.46 3.97 -17.36
N SER A 61 24.52 4.45 -18.60
CA SER A 61 25.34 3.88 -19.70
C SER A 61 26.84 3.68 -19.40
N ASN A 62 27.38 4.33 -18.36
CA ASN A 62 28.77 4.17 -17.96
C ASN A 62 29.01 3.00 -17.00
N ASN A 63 27.97 2.26 -16.61
CA ASN A 63 28.02 1.22 -15.58
C ASN A 63 27.57 -0.17 -16.09
N GLU A 64 27.29 -0.32 -17.38
CA GLU A 64 26.80 -1.58 -17.98
C GLU A 64 27.78 -2.76 -17.75
N ALA A 65 29.08 -2.50 -17.89
CA ALA A 65 30.13 -3.48 -17.61
C ALA A 65 30.61 -3.50 -16.15
N SER A 66 30.02 -2.70 -15.25
CA SER A 66 30.46 -2.63 -13.86
C SER A 66 30.11 -3.91 -13.11
N PRO A 67 30.96 -4.41 -12.20
CA PRO A 67 30.58 -5.49 -11.30
C PRO A 67 29.41 -5.11 -10.38
N LEU A 68 28.59 -6.08 -10.00
CA LEU A 68 27.49 -5.88 -9.05
C LEU A 68 28.01 -5.68 -7.62
N HIS A 69 27.53 -4.66 -6.89
CA HIS A 69 27.76 -4.55 -5.45
C HIS A 69 26.63 -5.24 -4.67
N LEU A 70 26.76 -6.56 -4.45
CA LEU A 70 25.77 -7.37 -3.74
C LEU A 70 25.83 -7.10 -2.22
N ASP A 71 25.15 -6.03 -1.78
CA ASP A 71 25.10 -5.62 -0.38
C ASP A 71 23.72 -4.97 -0.07
N PRO A 72 22.77 -5.70 0.54
CA PRO A 72 22.91 -7.03 1.14
C PRO A 72 23.13 -8.13 0.11
N GLU A 73 23.89 -9.14 0.50
CA GLU A 73 23.86 -10.44 -0.16
C GLU A 73 22.97 -11.39 0.65
N PHE A 74 22.06 -12.07 -0.02
CA PHE A 74 21.04 -12.92 0.61
C PHE A 74 21.37 -14.42 0.58
N LYS A 75 22.59 -14.79 0.17
CA LYS A 75 23.01 -16.20 0.08
C LYS A 75 23.57 -16.65 1.44
N THR A 76 24.42 -15.83 2.03
CA THR A 76 24.98 -16.01 3.36
C THR A 76 24.51 -14.95 4.36
N TYR A 77 23.59 -14.07 3.94
CA TYR A 77 22.92 -13.08 4.78
C TYR A 77 23.89 -12.11 5.47
N THR A 78 24.80 -11.50 4.70
CA THR A 78 25.73 -10.49 5.19
C THR A 78 25.44 -9.13 4.57
N TYR A 79 25.62 -8.09 5.39
CA TYR A 79 25.56 -6.69 4.96
C TYR A 79 26.70 -5.90 5.57
N GLY A 80 27.42 -5.12 4.77
CA GLY A 80 28.53 -4.31 5.26
C GLY A 80 28.37 -2.82 4.97
N ASP A 81 28.95 -1.98 5.82
CA ASP A 81 29.08 -0.56 5.49
C ASP A 81 30.30 0.11 6.17
N PRO A 82 31.22 0.73 5.40
CA PRO A 82 32.39 1.46 5.91
C PRO A 82 32.15 2.98 6.04
N THR A 83 30.94 3.47 5.77
CA THR A 83 30.58 4.89 5.77
C THR A 83 29.96 5.30 7.12
N ARG A 84 29.23 6.44 7.14
CA ARG A 84 28.53 6.92 8.34
C ARG A 84 27.51 5.93 8.92
N LYS A 85 27.01 4.97 8.13
CA LYS A 85 26.06 3.95 8.61
C LYS A 85 26.71 2.95 9.57
N ARG A 86 28.05 2.83 9.59
CA ARG A 86 28.77 1.90 10.47
C ARG A 86 28.36 2.03 11.93
N SER A 87 28.17 3.25 12.44
CA SER A 87 27.86 3.45 13.86
C SER A 87 26.49 2.87 14.21
N GLN A 88 25.52 2.98 13.29
CA GLN A 88 24.20 2.37 13.47
C GLN A 88 24.28 0.84 13.38
N LEU A 89 25.11 0.30 12.48
CA LEU A 89 25.32 -1.15 12.39
C LEU A 89 25.98 -1.72 13.65
N ALA A 90 26.96 -1.01 14.22
CA ALA A 90 27.66 -1.42 15.44
C ALA A 90 26.78 -1.42 16.69
N GLU A 91 25.64 -0.73 16.65
CA GLU A 91 24.65 -0.71 17.73
C GLU A 91 23.73 -1.95 17.70
N LEU A 92 23.65 -2.69 16.59
CA LEU A 92 22.85 -3.91 16.49
C LEU A 92 23.46 -5.03 17.35
N THR A 93 22.59 -5.84 17.94
CA THR A 93 22.93 -7.01 18.75
C THR A 93 22.23 -8.26 18.23
N GLU A 94 22.59 -9.43 18.77
CA GLU A 94 21.94 -10.68 18.40
C GLU A 94 20.41 -10.60 18.56
N ASP A 95 19.67 -11.20 17.62
CA ASP A 95 18.20 -11.20 17.49
C ASP A 95 17.53 -9.87 17.11
N ASP A 96 18.28 -8.77 17.00
CA ASP A 96 17.79 -7.55 16.36
C ASP A 96 17.51 -7.78 14.87
N LEU A 97 16.75 -6.86 14.25
CA LEU A 97 16.42 -6.93 12.83
C LEU A 97 17.17 -5.87 12.03
N LEU A 98 17.80 -6.30 10.94
CA LEU A 98 18.30 -5.41 9.89
C LEU A 98 17.40 -5.54 8.67
N ILE A 99 16.59 -4.52 8.38
CA ILE A 99 15.53 -4.57 7.36
C ILE A 99 15.94 -3.75 6.15
N PHE A 100 15.82 -4.35 4.98
CA PHE A 100 16.22 -3.75 3.71
C PHE A 100 15.00 -3.34 2.91
N TYR A 101 15.00 -2.09 2.45
CA TYR A 101 13.99 -1.58 1.55
C TYR A 101 14.62 -0.96 0.30
N ALA A 102 13.88 -1.02 -0.81
CA ALA A 102 14.28 -0.47 -2.10
C ALA A 102 13.15 0.33 -2.73
N GLY A 103 13.52 1.28 -3.59
CA GLY A 103 12.55 1.91 -4.48
C GLY A 103 12.31 1.02 -5.68
N LEU A 104 11.04 0.67 -5.92
CA LEU A 104 10.64 -0.17 -7.05
C LEU A 104 9.63 0.57 -7.92
N LYS A 105 9.69 0.34 -9.23
CA LYS A 105 8.78 0.90 -10.22
C LYS A 105 7.94 -0.20 -10.86
N PRO A 106 6.61 -0.04 -10.97
CA PRO A 106 5.78 -0.95 -11.74
C PRO A 106 6.31 -1.11 -13.17
N LYS A 107 6.51 -2.36 -13.60
CA LYS A 107 7.13 -2.65 -14.89
C LYS A 107 6.26 -2.24 -16.09
N ASP A 108 4.99 -2.64 -16.06
CA ASP A 108 4.10 -2.58 -17.23
C ASP A 108 3.01 -1.49 -17.11
N SER A 109 3.13 -0.56 -16.15
CA SER A 109 2.14 0.51 -15.94
C SER A 109 2.77 1.89 -15.79
N GLU A 110 1.96 2.93 -16.04
CA GLU A 110 2.25 4.34 -15.70
C GLU A 110 2.29 4.57 -14.17
N GLY A 111 2.22 3.51 -13.36
CA GLY A 111 2.23 3.59 -11.91
C GLY A 111 3.49 4.26 -11.35
N HIS A 112 3.29 5.03 -10.28
CA HIS A 112 4.36 5.74 -9.62
C HIS A 112 5.25 4.82 -8.75
N PRO A 113 6.56 5.11 -8.63
CA PRO A 113 7.45 4.38 -7.73
C PRO A 113 6.99 4.35 -6.28
N ARG A 114 7.34 3.29 -5.56
CA ARG A 114 7.09 3.13 -4.12
C ARG A 114 8.34 2.58 -3.44
N LEU A 115 8.44 2.76 -2.13
CA LEU A 115 9.42 2.03 -1.32
C LEU A 115 8.78 0.73 -0.82
N TYR A 116 9.55 -0.36 -0.90
CA TYR A 116 9.13 -1.68 -0.45
C TYR A 116 10.22 -2.33 0.40
N VAL A 117 9.83 -3.06 1.44
CA VAL A 117 10.73 -4.03 2.08
C VAL A 117 10.95 -5.19 1.13
N ILE A 118 12.21 -5.58 0.95
CA ILE A 118 12.65 -6.62 0.02
C ILE A 118 13.31 -7.81 0.72
N GLY A 119 13.64 -7.65 1.99
CA GLY A 119 14.36 -8.65 2.76
C GLY A 119 14.77 -8.11 4.12
N TYR A 120 15.18 -9.00 5.00
CA TYR A 120 15.68 -8.66 6.32
C TYR A 120 16.61 -9.74 6.85
N PHE A 121 17.49 -9.37 7.77
CA PHE A 121 18.28 -10.30 8.56
C PHE A 121 17.80 -10.25 10.01
N THR A 122 17.63 -11.42 10.63
CA THR A 122 17.72 -11.52 12.09
C THR A 122 19.19 -11.62 12.43
N VAL A 123 19.73 -10.66 13.17
CA VAL A 123 21.15 -10.53 13.43
C VAL A 123 21.65 -11.76 14.21
N ASP A 124 22.69 -12.40 13.68
CA ASP A 124 23.46 -13.43 14.39
C ASP A 124 24.66 -12.79 15.09
N THR A 125 25.46 -12.03 14.34
CA THR A 125 26.67 -11.38 14.86
C THR A 125 26.98 -10.09 14.12
N VAL A 126 27.54 -9.13 14.83
CA VAL A 126 28.08 -7.88 14.28
C VAL A 126 29.61 -7.88 14.39
N HIS A 127 30.28 -7.75 13.26
CA HIS A 127 31.73 -7.77 13.11
C HIS A 127 32.28 -6.35 12.95
N GLU A 128 32.71 -5.73 14.05
CA GLU A 128 33.41 -4.45 14.02
C GLU A 128 34.91 -4.63 13.70
N LEU A 129 35.23 -4.66 12.40
CA LEU A 129 36.56 -5.02 11.91
C LEU A 129 37.68 -4.03 12.29
N ASN A 130 37.36 -2.79 12.64
CA ASN A 130 38.35 -1.82 13.11
C ASN A 130 39.00 -2.26 14.43
N ASP A 131 38.27 -3.02 15.25
CA ASP A 131 38.70 -3.45 16.58
C ASP A 131 39.41 -4.81 16.56
N LYS A 132 39.42 -5.48 15.40
CA LYS A 132 40.09 -6.76 15.18
C LYS A 132 41.56 -6.57 14.82
N THR A 133 42.40 -7.50 15.25
CA THR A 133 43.79 -7.64 14.79
C THR A 133 43.85 -8.10 13.32
N PRO A 134 44.98 -7.92 12.62
CA PRO A 134 45.12 -8.43 11.25
C PRO A 134 44.88 -9.93 11.10
N THR A 135 45.22 -10.74 12.10
CA THR A 135 44.97 -12.20 12.08
C THR A 135 43.48 -12.50 12.15
N GLU A 136 42.76 -11.89 13.11
CA GLU A 136 41.31 -12.06 13.23
C GLU A 136 40.57 -11.55 11.99
N ARG A 137 41.02 -10.46 11.38
CA ARG A 137 40.45 -9.98 10.10
C ARG A 137 40.66 -10.99 8.97
N ALA A 138 41.81 -11.67 8.93
CA ALA A 138 42.06 -12.68 7.91
C ALA A 138 41.10 -13.86 8.03
N GLU A 139 40.89 -14.36 9.26
CA GLU A 139 39.92 -15.42 9.54
C GLU A 139 38.49 -15.01 9.17
N LEU A 140 38.09 -13.77 9.51
CA LEU A 140 36.78 -13.22 9.14
C LEU A 140 36.63 -13.01 7.62
N PHE A 141 37.70 -12.64 6.90
CA PHE A 141 37.64 -12.48 5.45
C PHE A 141 37.47 -13.83 4.74
N ASP A 142 38.04 -14.90 5.27
CA ASP A 142 37.82 -16.25 4.77
C ASP A 142 36.36 -16.69 5.02
N GLN A 143 35.83 -16.43 6.23
CA GLN A 143 34.44 -16.77 6.61
C GLN A 143 33.41 -15.96 5.81
N LEU A 144 33.61 -14.65 5.68
CA LEU A 144 32.67 -13.70 5.09
C LEU A 144 33.02 -13.41 3.61
N SER A 145 33.60 -14.39 2.91
CA SER A 145 34.15 -14.23 1.56
C SER A 145 33.10 -13.88 0.49
N ASP A 146 31.82 -14.11 0.76
CA ASP A 146 30.71 -13.72 -0.11
C ASP A 146 30.34 -12.22 0.01
N ASN A 147 30.71 -11.55 1.12
CA ASN A 147 30.38 -10.14 1.36
C ASN A 147 31.05 -9.19 0.35
N ALA A 148 30.30 -8.22 -0.17
CA ALA A 148 30.77 -7.32 -1.22
C ALA A 148 32.02 -6.51 -0.83
N HIS A 149 32.16 -6.13 0.45
CA HIS A 149 33.33 -5.39 0.90
C HIS A 149 34.57 -6.26 1.04
N VAL A 150 34.42 -7.52 1.47
CA VAL A 150 35.52 -8.50 1.57
C VAL A 150 36.06 -8.86 0.19
N LYS A 151 35.21 -8.86 -0.84
CA LYS A 151 35.60 -9.06 -2.24
C LYS A 151 36.48 -7.94 -2.83
N ARG A 152 36.62 -6.78 -2.18
CA ARG A 152 37.43 -5.66 -2.69
C ARG A 152 38.92 -5.95 -2.56
N THR A 153 39.63 -5.91 -3.68
CA THR A 153 41.04 -6.38 -3.76
C THR A 153 42.02 -5.51 -2.97
N LYS A 154 41.66 -4.25 -2.69
CA LYS A 154 42.49 -3.30 -1.91
C LYS A 154 42.14 -3.23 -0.43
N LEU A 155 41.08 -3.91 0.01
CA LEU A 155 40.84 -4.13 1.43
C LEU A 155 41.64 -5.37 1.85
N THR A 156 42.58 -5.21 2.78
CA THR A 156 43.41 -6.35 3.24
C THR A 156 43.28 -6.51 4.75
N PRO A 157 43.62 -7.68 5.31
CA PRO A 157 43.66 -7.84 6.75
C PRO A 157 44.62 -6.87 7.43
N GLY A 158 45.62 -6.33 6.73
CA GLY A 158 46.58 -5.36 7.28
C GLY A 158 46.24 -3.89 7.05
N SER A 159 45.43 -3.57 6.03
CA SER A 159 45.13 -2.20 5.63
C SER A 159 43.67 -1.99 5.20
N LYS A 160 43.10 -0.86 5.62
CA LYS A 160 41.81 -0.34 5.10
C LYS A 160 41.90 -0.11 3.60
N HIS A 161 40.75 -0.11 2.92
CA HIS A 161 40.69 0.26 1.52
C HIS A 161 41.17 1.73 1.35
N PRO A 162 42.06 2.07 0.40
CA PRO A 162 42.69 3.40 0.31
C PRO A 162 41.72 4.59 0.19
N ASN A 163 40.57 4.37 -0.45
CA ASN A 163 39.52 5.38 -0.62
C ASN A 163 38.51 5.43 0.55
N GLN A 164 38.77 4.68 1.62
CA GLN A 164 37.90 4.58 2.78
C GLN A 164 38.71 4.76 4.07
N ASN A 165 38.18 5.55 4.99
CA ASN A 165 38.89 5.87 6.23
C ASN A 165 38.65 4.85 7.36
N ALA A 166 37.90 3.78 7.09
CA ALA A 166 37.53 2.74 8.06
C ALA A 166 37.48 1.36 7.42
N TYR A 167 37.70 0.31 8.22
CA TYR A 167 37.17 -1.01 7.89
C TYR A 167 35.63 -0.98 8.02
N PRO A 168 34.89 -1.77 7.22
CA PRO A 168 33.45 -1.87 7.36
C PRO A 168 33.05 -2.52 8.69
N VAL A 169 31.86 -2.18 9.18
CA VAL A 169 31.12 -3.05 10.10
C VAL A 169 30.33 -4.00 9.22
N ILE A 170 30.42 -5.30 9.49
CA ILE A 170 29.67 -6.33 8.75
C ILE A 170 28.69 -6.98 9.72
N VAL A 171 27.42 -7.00 9.34
CA VAL A 171 26.34 -7.71 10.05
C VAL A 171 26.15 -9.05 9.34
N GLU A 172 26.16 -10.13 10.12
CA GLU A 172 25.86 -11.50 9.69
C GLU A 172 24.49 -11.90 10.24
N GLY A 173 23.62 -12.41 9.38
CA GLY A 173 22.26 -12.81 9.70
C GLY A 173 22.12 -14.31 9.94
N LYS A 174 21.22 -14.70 10.84
CA LYS A 174 20.88 -16.10 11.13
C LYS A 174 20.29 -16.75 9.88
N PRO A 175 20.87 -17.82 9.31
CA PRO A 175 20.42 -18.38 8.03
C PRO A 175 18.95 -18.83 7.98
N ASN A 176 18.41 -19.31 9.12
CA ASN A 176 17.03 -19.82 9.20
C ASN A 176 16.01 -18.77 9.68
N GLN A 177 16.47 -17.55 9.97
CA GLN A 177 15.62 -16.45 10.47
C GLN A 177 15.85 -15.15 9.68
N SER A 178 16.58 -15.23 8.58
CA SER A 178 16.82 -14.15 7.63
C SER A 178 16.19 -14.54 6.30
N ARG A 179 15.67 -13.56 5.56
CA ARG A 179 14.97 -13.82 4.31
C ARG A 179 15.26 -12.76 3.26
N SER A 180 15.45 -13.21 2.03
CA SER A 180 15.05 -12.43 0.85
C SER A 180 13.57 -12.69 0.63
N LEU A 181 12.77 -11.64 0.48
CA LEU A 181 11.35 -11.81 0.21
C LEU A 181 11.15 -12.15 -1.25
N GLU A 182 10.27 -13.11 -1.54
CA GLU A 182 9.90 -13.44 -2.93
C GLU A 182 9.03 -12.34 -3.56
N LYS A 183 8.20 -11.70 -2.72
CA LYS A 183 7.33 -10.59 -3.06
C LYS A 183 7.62 -9.38 -2.16
N ALA A 184 7.66 -8.19 -2.75
CA ALA A 184 8.02 -6.98 -2.01
C ALA A 184 6.87 -6.52 -1.09
N ARG A 185 7.16 -6.08 0.13
CA ARG A 185 6.14 -5.55 1.06
C ARG A 185 6.05 -4.04 0.93
N PRO A 186 4.87 -3.46 0.60
CA PRO A 186 4.76 -2.02 0.45
C PRO A 186 5.05 -1.33 1.78
N LEU A 187 6.01 -0.41 1.77
CA LEU A 187 6.41 0.37 2.94
C LEU A 187 5.73 1.74 2.92
N THR A 188 5.52 2.30 1.72
CA THR A 188 5.07 3.68 1.53
C THR A 188 3.98 3.79 0.48
N ASP A 189 3.29 4.93 0.48
CA ASP A 189 2.47 5.36 -0.64
C ASP A 189 3.29 5.57 -1.92
N ALA A 190 2.57 5.70 -3.04
CA ALA A 190 3.12 6.01 -4.35
C ALA A 190 3.75 7.40 -4.36
N TYR A 191 4.93 7.51 -4.97
CA TYR A 191 5.66 8.74 -5.12
C TYR A 191 5.03 9.61 -6.22
N VAL A 192 4.27 10.62 -5.82
CA VAL A 192 3.65 11.56 -6.76
C VAL A 192 4.54 12.80 -6.92
N SER A 193 4.84 13.20 -8.16
CA SER A 193 5.72 14.34 -8.44
C SER A 193 5.04 15.70 -8.20
N GLY A 194 5.63 16.58 -7.38
CA GLY A 194 5.20 17.97 -7.14
C GLY A 194 6.05 18.66 -6.05
N THR A 195 5.96 19.98 -5.82
CA THR A 195 6.87 20.74 -4.93
C THR A 195 6.62 20.50 -3.42
N ASN A 196 6.79 19.27 -2.94
CA ASN A 196 7.12 18.88 -1.55
C ASN A 196 7.32 17.35 -1.47
N GLN A 197 8.28 16.85 -2.25
CA GLN A 197 8.44 15.42 -2.55
C GLN A 197 9.00 14.62 -1.36
N GLN A 198 8.19 13.74 -0.78
CA GLN A 198 8.63 12.81 0.27
C GLN A 198 7.94 11.46 0.12
N TYR A 199 8.62 10.40 0.54
CA TYR A 199 7.98 9.10 0.76
C TYR A 199 7.44 9.03 2.19
N HIS A 200 6.13 8.82 2.32
CA HIS A 200 5.45 8.63 3.60
C HIS A 200 5.18 7.15 3.85
N MET A 201 5.51 6.68 5.06
CA MET A 201 5.20 5.32 5.47
C MET A 201 3.68 5.14 5.56
N LEU A 202 3.19 4.00 5.06
CA LEU A 202 1.77 3.65 5.17
C LEU A 202 1.34 3.65 6.64
N ASP A 203 0.15 4.18 6.94
CA ASP A 203 -0.34 4.33 8.32
C ASP A 203 -0.37 2.98 9.08
N SER A 204 -0.75 1.89 8.42
CA SER A 204 -0.74 0.55 9.04
C SER A 204 0.67 0.08 9.38
N VAL A 205 1.65 0.38 8.53
CA VAL A 205 3.05 0.02 8.76
C VAL A 205 3.64 0.90 9.84
N ALA A 206 3.38 2.21 9.81
CA ALA A 206 3.81 3.16 10.84
C ALA A 206 3.38 2.74 12.26
N GLN A 207 2.16 2.24 12.41
CA GLN A 207 1.64 1.70 13.67
C GLN A 207 2.42 0.46 14.14
N ILE A 208 2.71 -0.48 13.24
CA ILE A 208 3.43 -1.71 13.56
C ILE A 208 4.89 -1.41 13.90
N THR A 209 5.55 -0.55 13.12
CA THR A 209 6.98 -0.25 13.27
C THR A 209 7.27 0.83 14.31
N GLY A 210 6.25 1.50 14.84
CA GLY A 210 6.40 2.70 15.67
C GLY A 210 7.05 3.89 14.96
N TYR A 211 7.07 3.88 13.62
CA TYR A 211 7.70 4.95 12.84
C TYR A 211 6.69 6.07 12.57
N SER A 212 7.15 7.32 12.59
CA SER A 212 6.27 8.46 12.32
C SER A 212 6.05 8.64 10.82
N ARG A 213 4.78 8.71 10.40
CA ARG A 213 4.39 9.00 9.00
C ARG A 213 4.90 10.34 8.46
N GLU A 214 5.18 11.29 9.35
CA GLU A 214 5.67 12.64 9.00
C GLU A 214 7.17 12.66 8.67
N LYS A 215 7.90 11.57 8.93
CA LYS A 215 9.34 11.48 8.67
C LYS A 215 9.61 10.98 7.25
N ASP A 216 10.44 11.73 6.53
CA ASP A 216 10.86 11.42 5.16
C ASP A 216 11.81 10.21 5.07
N LEU A 217 11.45 9.28 4.18
CA LEU A 217 12.25 8.10 3.79
C LEU A 217 13.02 8.29 2.46
N THR A 218 12.94 9.45 1.82
CA THR A 218 13.66 9.73 0.56
C THR A 218 15.17 9.64 0.74
N ARG A 219 15.69 10.03 1.90
CA ARG A 219 17.14 9.98 2.20
C ARG A 219 17.57 8.58 2.64
N ALA A 220 18.61 8.05 2.00
CA ALA A 220 19.26 6.77 2.29
C ALA A 220 20.06 6.73 3.63
N SER A 221 19.55 7.36 4.67
CA SER A 221 20.06 7.28 6.04
C SER A 221 19.30 6.18 6.81
N GLY A 222 19.99 5.42 7.65
CA GLY A 222 19.35 4.38 8.44
C GLY A 222 18.31 4.93 9.41
N ARG A 223 17.22 4.19 9.59
CA ARG A 223 16.08 4.55 10.44
C ARG A 223 15.87 3.46 11.48
N TRP A 224 16.02 3.83 12.75
CA TRP A 224 15.59 2.98 13.85
C TRP A 224 14.07 2.90 13.90
N LEU A 225 13.54 1.69 14.06
CA LEU A 225 12.15 1.37 14.28
C LEU A 225 12.00 0.89 15.73
N GLU A 226 10.88 1.27 16.34
CA GLU A 226 10.56 0.97 17.74
C GLU A 226 9.19 0.29 17.77
N PRO A 227 9.08 -0.96 17.28
CA PRO A 227 7.81 -1.66 17.20
C PRO A 227 7.23 -1.88 18.60
N GLY A 228 5.95 -1.52 18.78
CA GLY A 228 5.26 -1.73 20.06
C GLY A 228 4.91 -3.20 20.34
N ASP A 229 4.90 -4.02 19.29
CA ASP A 229 4.63 -5.47 19.33
C ASP A 229 5.58 -6.20 18.37
N GLU A 230 6.56 -6.91 18.94
CA GLU A 230 7.58 -7.63 18.18
C GLU A 230 7.00 -8.81 17.38
N GLY A 231 5.97 -9.47 17.93
CA GLY A 231 5.34 -10.63 17.29
C GLY A 231 4.58 -10.21 16.04
N LEU A 232 3.74 -9.17 16.17
CA LEU A 232 3.00 -8.59 15.05
C LEU A 232 3.95 -8.05 13.98
N PHE A 233 5.07 -7.44 14.39
CA PHE A 233 6.05 -6.91 13.44
C PHE A 233 6.76 -8.00 12.64
N ARG A 234 7.19 -9.08 13.29
CA ARG A 234 7.78 -10.24 12.59
C ARG A 234 6.76 -10.91 11.68
N GLU A 235 5.53 -11.06 12.15
CA GLU A 235 4.46 -11.63 11.35
C GLU A 235 4.15 -10.75 10.12
N TRP A 236 4.20 -9.42 10.22
CA TRP A 236 4.08 -8.52 9.05
C TRP A 236 5.24 -8.67 8.05
N LEU A 237 6.47 -8.84 8.53
CA LEU A 237 7.62 -9.08 7.66
C LEU A 237 7.48 -10.42 6.92
N ASP A 238 7.03 -11.46 7.62
CA ASP A 238 6.91 -12.82 7.09
C ASP A 238 5.67 -13.04 6.23
N ASN A 239 4.57 -12.33 6.50
CA ASN A 239 3.26 -12.58 5.91
C ASN A 239 2.67 -11.33 5.23
N GLU A 240 2.17 -11.48 3.99
CA GLU A 240 1.49 -10.41 3.23
C GLU A 240 0.25 -9.84 3.94
N MET A 241 -0.24 -10.57 4.94
CA MET A 241 -1.53 -10.33 5.59
C MET A 241 -1.51 -9.43 6.82
N THR A 242 -0.39 -9.33 7.52
CA THR A 242 -0.41 -8.88 8.91
C THR A 242 -0.44 -7.36 9.00
N GLY A 243 -1.37 -6.78 9.75
CA GLY A 243 -1.66 -5.33 9.74
C GLY A 243 -2.89 -4.91 8.91
N LEU A 244 -3.48 -5.85 8.16
CA LEU A 244 -4.77 -5.66 7.50
C LEU A 244 -5.98 -5.82 8.44
N ILE A 245 -5.79 -6.48 9.58
CA ILE A 245 -6.81 -6.73 10.60
C ILE A 245 -6.24 -6.37 11.97
N GLY A 246 -6.86 -5.39 12.64
CA GLY A 246 -6.64 -5.11 14.05
C GLY A 246 -7.67 -5.80 14.96
N SER A 247 -7.42 -5.84 16.27
CA SER A 247 -8.23 -6.54 17.29
C SER A 247 -9.70 -6.10 17.43
N ASN A 248 -10.11 -5.02 16.76
CA ASN A 248 -11.49 -4.51 16.74
C ASN A 248 -12.07 -4.41 15.31
N THR A 249 -11.43 -5.05 14.33
CA THR A 249 -11.84 -4.99 12.92
C THR A 249 -13.24 -5.55 12.76
N SER A 250 -14.10 -4.76 12.13
CA SER A 250 -15.39 -5.23 11.64
C SER A 250 -15.33 -5.48 10.14
N LEU A 251 -16.04 -6.49 9.66
CA LEU A 251 -16.31 -6.66 8.24
C LEU A 251 -17.80 -6.40 7.99
N TYR A 252 -18.07 -5.43 7.14
CA TYR A 252 -19.38 -5.11 6.60
C TYR A 252 -19.51 -5.77 5.23
N SER A 253 -20.63 -6.44 5.01
CA SER A 253 -20.95 -6.99 3.71
C SER A 253 -22.34 -6.55 3.28
N TYR A 254 -22.55 -6.48 1.98
CA TYR A 254 -23.88 -6.29 1.44
C TYR A 254 -24.03 -6.97 0.09
N VAL A 255 -25.29 -7.22 -0.25
CA VAL A 255 -25.64 -7.72 -1.57
C VAL A 255 -25.69 -6.53 -2.54
N LEU A 256 -24.81 -6.56 -3.53
CA LEU A 256 -24.72 -5.60 -4.62
C LEU A 256 -25.61 -6.11 -5.74
N THR A 257 -26.82 -5.55 -5.80
CA THR A 257 -27.87 -5.97 -6.75
C THR A 257 -27.56 -5.52 -8.17
N HIS A 258 -26.96 -4.34 -8.31
CA HIS A 258 -26.51 -3.76 -9.57
C HIS A 258 -25.09 -3.24 -9.42
N ASP A 259 -24.21 -3.62 -10.34
CA ASP A 259 -22.81 -3.20 -10.41
C ASP A 259 -22.54 -2.53 -11.76
N SER A 260 -22.92 -1.25 -11.86
CA SER A 260 -22.65 -0.39 -13.01
C SER A 260 -21.26 0.27 -12.95
N GLY A 261 -20.53 0.08 -11.85
CA GLY A 261 -19.28 0.79 -11.55
C GLY A 261 -19.47 2.14 -10.83
N PHE A 262 -20.71 2.49 -10.45
CA PHE A 262 -21.02 3.72 -9.72
C PHE A 262 -20.77 3.61 -8.21
N ALA A 263 -21.16 2.51 -7.56
CA ALA A 263 -21.00 2.32 -6.11
C ALA A 263 -20.84 0.82 -5.78
N PRO A 264 -19.62 0.33 -5.50
CA PRO A 264 -18.38 1.09 -5.35
C PRO A 264 -17.88 1.66 -6.69
N ASN A 265 -17.17 2.78 -6.64
CA ASN A 265 -16.47 3.32 -7.80
C ASN A 265 -14.96 3.05 -7.66
N VAL A 266 -14.35 2.46 -8.69
CA VAL A 266 -12.95 2.01 -8.66
C VAL A 266 -12.00 2.78 -9.59
N SER A 267 -12.42 3.95 -10.07
CA SER A 267 -11.63 4.78 -10.96
C SER A 267 -10.46 5.48 -10.26
N HIS A 268 -9.44 5.83 -11.04
CA HIS A 268 -8.27 6.61 -10.61
C HIS A 268 -7.45 6.00 -9.47
N GLY A 269 -7.46 4.67 -9.33
CA GLY A 269 -6.65 3.96 -8.34
C GLY A 269 -7.24 3.97 -6.92
N TYR A 270 -8.50 4.37 -6.78
CA TYR A 270 -9.25 4.37 -5.53
C TYR A 270 -10.51 3.53 -5.67
N CYS A 271 -10.82 2.74 -4.64
CA CYS A 271 -12.17 2.26 -4.40
C CYS A 271 -12.86 3.20 -3.41
N THR A 272 -13.96 3.78 -3.84
CA THR A 272 -14.79 4.66 -3.03
C THR A 272 -16.20 4.10 -2.90
N LEU A 273 -16.77 4.27 -1.71
CA LEU A 273 -18.19 4.10 -1.46
C LEU A 273 -18.71 5.45 -0.98
N ALA A 274 -19.05 6.32 -1.95
CA ALA A 274 -19.57 7.66 -1.70
C ALA A 274 -21.10 7.69 -1.65
N THR A 275 -21.76 6.83 -2.39
CA THR A 275 -23.22 6.73 -2.49
C THR A 275 -23.69 5.33 -2.09
N CYS A 276 -25.01 5.14 -1.97
CA CYS A 276 -25.63 3.91 -1.51
C CYS A 276 -25.20 3.52 -0.07
N LYS A 277 -25.83 2.48 0.50
CA LYS A 277 -25.50 1.89 1.82
C LYS A 277 -25.11 2.91 2.92
N PRO A 278 -25.91 3.96 3.19
CA PRO A 278 -25.57 4.99 4.15
C PRO A 278 -25.28 4.41 5.54
N LYS A 279 -25.99 3.34 5.94
CA LYS A 279 -25.74 2.68 7.23
C LYS A 279 -24.34 2.08 7.36
N ILE A 280 -23.75 1.54 6.29
CA ILE A 280 -22.35 1.05 6.36
C ILE A 280 -21.41 2.25 6.44
N ARG A 281 -21.57 3.23 5.55
CA ARG A 281 -20.72 4.43 5.50
C ARG A 281 -20.70 5.20 6.82
N MET A 282 -21.86 5.34 7.48
CA MET A 282 -21.98 6.00 8.78
C MET A 282 -21.33 5.24 9.95
N ASN A 283 -21.06 3.93 9.82
CA ASN A 283 -20.62 3.09 10.94
C ASN A 283 -19.22 2.49 10.76
N ALA A 284 -18.72 2.37 9.54
CA ALA A 284 -17.39 1.85 9.27
C ALA A 284 -16.31 2.85 9.70
N ASN A 285 -15.24 2.34 10.31
CA ASN A 285 -14.06 3.08 10.72
C ASN A 285 -12.85 2.71 9.86
N VAL A 286 -11.82 3.55 9.91
CA VAL A 286 -10.51 3.21 9.33
C VAL A 286 -10.04 1.86 9.89
N GLY A 287 -9.63 0.97 9.00
CA GLY A 287 -9.22 -0.41 9.29
C GLY A 287 -10.34 -1.46 9.16
N ASP A 288 -11.62 -1.06 9.12
CA ASP A 288 -12.73 -1.98 8.86
C ASP A 288 -12.72 -2.45 7.40
N TRP A 289 -13.36 -3.59 7.14
CA TRP A 289 -13.52 -4.15 5.80
C TRP A 289 -14.93 -3.95 5.27
N VAL A 290 -15.06 -3.68 3.98
CA VAL A 290 -16.34 -3.61 3.28
C VAL A 290 -16.28 -4.50 2.04
N ILE A 291 -17.25 -5.41 1.89
CA ILE A 291 -17.34 -6.31 0.75
C ILE A 291 -18.70 -6.26 0.08
N GLY A 292 -18.72 -6.39 -1.24
CA GLY A 292 -19.93 -6.53 -2.05
C GLY A 292 -20.03 -7.96 -2.58
N THR A 293 -21.17 -8.59 -2.35
CA THR A 293 -21.49 -9.94 -2.86
C THR A 293 -22.59 -9.86 -3.92
N GLY A 294 -22.53 -10.73 -4.92
CA GLY A 294 -23.54 -10.81 -5.98
C GLY A 294 -24.91 -11.23 -5.44
N SER A 295 -25.97 -10.86 -6.18
CA SER A 295 -27.35 -11.21 -5.86
C SER A 295 -27.82 -12.39 -6.70
N LEU A 296 -28.26 -13.49 -6.06
CA LEU A 296 -28.93 -14.59 -6.77
C LEU A 296 -30.28 -14.18 -7.39
N SER A 297 -30.80 -12.98 -7.08
CA SER A 297 -32.11 -12.52 -7.59
C SER A 297 -32.15 -12.25 -9.09
N LYS A 298 -30.99 -12.21 -9.78
CA LYS A 298 -30.88 -12.08 -11.24
C LYS A 298 -30.58 -13.40 -11.98
N GLY A 299 -30.73 -14.56 -11.33
CA GLY A 299 -30.44 -15.86 -11.94
C GLY A 299 -28.96 -16.21 -11.99
N ASP A 300 -28.15 -15.56 -11.14
CA ASP A 300 -26.82 -16.06 -10.80
C ASP A 300 -26.99 -17.39 -10.05
N ASP A 301 -26.29 -18.44 -10.49
CA ASP A 301 -26.41 -19.79 -9.92
C ASP A 301 -25.68 -19.92 -8.55
N GLU A 302 -24.76 -19.01 -8.22
CA GLU A 302 -23.90 -19.09 -7.02
C GLU A 302 -23.50 -17.72 -6.44
N GLU A 303 -23.18 -17.69 -5.13
CA GLU A 303 -22.73 -16.48 -4.45
C GLU A 303 -21.30 -16.09 -4.85
N ARG A 304 -21.16 -14.91 -5.46
CA ARG A 304 -19.88 -14.36 -5.94
C ARG A 304 -19.45 -13.15 -5.12
N LEU A 305 -18.14 -12.97 -4.97
CA LEU A 305 -17.54 -11.76 -4.44
C LEU A 305 -17.32 -10.77 -5.58
N LEU A 306 -17.96 -9.60 -5.52
CA LEU A 306 -17.84 -8.57 -6.55
C LEU A 306 -16.75 -7.55 -6.20
N TYR A 307 -16.59 -7.24 -4.92
CA TYR A 307 -15.45 -6.45 -4.46
C TYR A 307 -15.19 -6.59 -2.95
N ALA A 308 -13.99 -6.18 -2.53
CA ALA A 308 -13.61 -5.99 -1.14
C ALA A 308 -12.72 -4.76 -1.01
N MET A 309 -12.81 -4.03 0.09
CA MET A 309 -11.90 -2.94 0.43
C MET A 309 -11.65 -2.88 1.94
N ARG A 310 -10.43 -2.51 2.32
CA ARG A 310 -10.12 -2.08 3.69
C ARG A 310 -10.23 -0.57 3.76
N VAL A 311 -11.07 -0.04 4.66
CA VAL A 311 -11.30 1.41 4.80
C VAL A 311 -10.01 2.08 5.24
N GLU A 312 -9.49 2.97 4.39
CA GLU A 312 -8.27 3.74 4.63
C GLU A 312 -8.60 5.13 5.16
N GLU A 313 -9.63 5.77 4.58
CA GLU A 313 -10.11 7.08 5.01
C GLU A 313 -11.63 7.10 5.10
N VAL A 314 -12.13 7.94 6.01
CA VAL A 314 -13.55 8.26 6.19
C VAL A 314 -13.67 9.77 6.05
N LEU A 315 -14.15 10.23 4.89
CA LEU A 315 -14.24 11.64 4.54
C LEU A 315 -15.68 12.12 4.63
N SER A 316 -15.90 13.39 4.95
CA SER A 316 -17.17 14.05 4.61
C SER A 316 -17.32 14.20 3.09
N TYR A 317 -18.55 14.43 2.61
CA TYR A 317 -18.78 14.70 1.20
C TYR A 317 -18.05 15.96 0.71
N ASP A 318 -17.97 17.01 1.52
CA ASP A 318 -17.26 18.24 1.13
C ASP A 318 -15.74 17.98 1.02
N GLU A 319 -15.13 17.25 1.96
CA GLU A 319 -13.72 16.86 1.87
C GLU A 319 -13.45 15.99 0.63
N TYR A 320 -14.36 15.06 0.32
CA TYR A 320 -14.25 14.24 -0.88
C TYR A 320 -14.42 15.07 -2.16
N PHE A 321 -15.31 16.07 -2.16
CA PHE A 321 -15.58 16.94 -3.29
C PHE A 321 -14.44 17.92 -3.58
N GLU A 322 -13.76 18.42 -2.55
CA GLU A 322 -12.78 19.51 -2.68
C GLU A 322 -11.34 19.04 -2.90
N ARG A 323 -10.99 17.81 -2.50
CA ARG A 323 -9.61 17.31 -2.66
C ARG A 323 -9.26 17.07 -4.13
N ASP A 324 -8.12 17.62 -4.55
CA ASP A 324 -7.59 17.52 -5.92
C ASP A 324 -7.47 16.07 -6.41
N GLU A 325 -7.15 15.13 -5.53
CA GLU A 325 -7.00 13.71 -5.87
C GLU A 325 -8.31 13.02 -6.29
N PHE A 326 -9.47 13.61 -5.97
CA PHE A 326 -10.79 13.11 -6.34
C PHE A 326 -11.50 13.98 -7.39
N GLU A 327 -10.81 14.98 -7.95
CA GLU A 327 -11.35 15.85 -9.00
C GLU A 327 -11.84 15.04 -10.21
N TYR A 328 -11.07 14.03 -10.62
CA TYR A 328 -11.42 13.16 -11.75
C TYR A 328 -12.54 12.17 -11.46
N LYS A 329 -12.96 12.02 -10.20
CA LYS A 329 -14.12 11.21 -9.80
C LYS A 329 -15.43 12.01 -9.81
N LYS A 330 -15.42 13.29 -10.22
CA LYS A 330 -16.63 14.06 -10.50
C LYS A 330 -17.14 13.74 -11.92
N PRO A 331 -18.45 13.50 -12.10
CA PRO A 331 -19.00 13.12 -13.40
C PRO A 331 -18.87 14.27 -14.41
N LYS A 332 -18.09 14.05 -15.47
CA LYS A 332 -17.90 15.01 -16.54
C LYS A 332 -17.46 14.31 -17.82
N ASP A 333 -18.03 14.74 -18.95
CA ASP A 333 -17.64 14.21 -20.26
C ASP A 333 -16.28 14.76 -20.70
N GLY A 334 -15.39 13.84 -21.11
CA GLY A 334 -14.12 14.14 -21.75
C GLY A 334 -12.94 14.41 -20.80
N GLY A 335 -11.74 14.36 -21.36
CA GLY A 335 -10.49 14.47 -20.60
C GLY A 335 -10.17 13.19 -19.81
N LEU A 336 -9.61 13.36 -18.61
CA LEU A 336 -9.30 12.27 -17.68
C LEU A 336 -10.43 12.00 -16.67
N TYR A 337 -11.58 12.64 -16.80
CA TYR A 337 -12.68 12.46 -15.86
C TYR A 337 -13.38 11.11 -16.05
N ASP A 338 -13.86 10.54 -14.95
CA ASP A 338 -14.80 9.44 -14.95
C ASP A 338 -16.20 9.98 -15.25
N PRO A 339 -16.79 9.71 -16.44
CA PRO A 339 -18.13 10.20 -16.79
C PRO A 339 -19.22 9.65 -15.87
N GLN A 340 -18.92 8.58 -15.11
CA GLN A 340 -19.80 7.92 -14.16
C GLN A 340 -19.29 8.08 -12.71
N GLY A 341 -18.40 9.05 -12.46
CA GLY A 341 -17.78 9.24 -11.16
C GLY A 341 -18.77 9.47 -10.00
N ASP A 342 -18.46 8.94 -8.82
CA ASP A 342 -19.31 8.95 -7.63
C ASP A 342 -19.17 10.19 -6.73
N ASN A 343 -18.29 11.13 -7.10
CA ASN A 343 -18.12 12.40 -6.42
C ASN A 343 -19.17 13.42 -6.86
N ILE A 344 -20.42 13.18 -6.45
CA ILE A 344 -21.59 13.91 -6.94
C ILE A 344 -22.21 14.84 -5.91
N TYR A 345 -21.86 14.74 -4.63
CA TYR A 345 -22.51 15.50 -3.56
C TYR A 345 -21.59 16.51 -2.92
N TYR A 346 -22.12 17.71 -2.66
CA TYR A 346 -21.46 18.76 -1.88
C TYR A 346 -22.51 19.66 -1.21
N THR A 347 -22.15 20.36 -0.14
CA THR A 347 -23.09 21.22 0.60
C THR A 347 -23.15 22.66 0.08
N GLY A 348 -22.29 23.03 -0.87
CA GLY A 348 -22.26 24.36 -1.50
C GLY A 348 -21.80 25.50 -0.58
N LYS A 349 -21.17 25.19 0.56
CA LYS A 349 -20.59 26.17 1.48
C LYS A 349 -19.31 26.78 0.90
N PRO A 350 -19.18 28.11 0.85
CA PRO A 350 -17.90 28.73 0.49
C PRO A 350 -16.94 28.74 1.68
N ILE A 351 -15.67 28.44 1.40
CA ILE A 351 -14.58 28.31 2.38
C ILE A 351 -14.43 29.57 3.28
N ASP A 352 -14.79 30.75 2.78
CA ASP A 352 -14.68 32.05 3.47
C ASP A 352 -16.02 32.62 4.00
N GLY A 353 -17.07 31.80 4.08
CA GLY A 353 -18.39 32.22 4.54
C GLY A 353 -18.33 32.84 5.94
N LYS A 354 -18.70 34.12 6.06
CA LYS A 354 -18.69 34.82 7.34
C LYS A 354 -19.90 34.38 8.17
N GLN A 355 -19.64 33.77 9.32
CA GLN A 355 -20.67 33.47 10.30
C GLN A 355 -21.32 34.77 10.77
N ILE A 356 -22.64 34.83 10.70
CA ILE A 356 -23.45 35.93 11.23
C ILE A 356 -24.29 35.38 12.39
N GLU A 357 -24.60 36.23 13.37
CA GLU A 357 -25.10 35.91 14.73
C GLU A 357 -26.08 34.72 14.88
N ASP A 358 -26.04 34.13 16.09
CA ASP A 358 -26.71 32.90 16.57
C ASP A 358 -26.43 31.64 15.73
N SER A 359 -25.49 30.84 16.25
CA SER A 359 -24.88 29.53 15.92
C SER A 359 -25.01 28.85 14.56
N ASP A 360 -25.93 29.20 13.66
CA ASP A 360 -26.29 28.32 12.54
C ASP A 360 -26.60 29.08 11.24
N VAL A 361 -26.11 30.31 11.05
CA VAL A 361 -26.33 31.10 9.82
C VAL A 361 -25.02 31.54 9.16
N TYR A 362 -24.86 31.24 7.88
CA TYR A 362 -23.68 31.60 7.08
C TYR A 362 -24.08 32.45 5.87
N LEU A 363 -23.38 33.57 5.65
CA LEU A 363 -23.55 34.41 4.46
C LEU A 363 -22.43 34.12 3.46
N SER A 364 -22.81 33.90 2.20
CA SER A 364 -21.88 33.80 1.08
C SER A 364 -22.18 34.77 -0.05
N THR A 365 -21.14 35.37 -0.62
CA THR A 365 -21.24 36.20 -1.82
C THR A 365 -20.82 35.39 -3.05
N MET A 366 -21.75 35.16 -3.97
CA MET A 366 -21.53 34.49 -5.25
C MET A 366 -21.56 35.51 -6.40
N PRO A 367 -21.06 35.18 -7.62
CA PRO A 367 -21.08 36.11 -8.77
C PRO A 367 -22.49 36.61 -9.16
N ASP A 368 -23.55 35.89 -8.78
CA ASP A 368 -24.95 36.21 -9.02
C ASP A 368 -25.67 36.88 -7.82
N GLY A 369 -25.00 37.05 -6.67
CA GLY A 369 -25.54 37.73 -5.49
C GLY A 369 -25.18 37.07 -4.15
N GLU A 370 -25.72 37.63 -3.06
CA GLU A 370 -25.55 37.10 -1.71
C GLU A 370 -26.57 36.00 -1.40
N ARG A 371 -26.14 34.95 -0.69
CA ARG A 371 -26.98 33.83 -0.23
C ARG A 371 -26.76 33.56 1.26
N ILE A 372 -27.85 33.25 1.95
CA ILE A 372 -27.89 32.91 3.38
C ILE A 372 -28.14 31.40 3.52
N HIS A 373 -27.32 30.72 4.31
CA HIS A 373 -27.41 29.28 4.59
C HIS A 373 -27.73 29.05 6.07
N TYR A 374 -28.68 28.17 6.37
CA TYR A 374 -29.08 27.81 7.74
C TYR A 374 -28.61 26.38 8.06
N ARG A 375 -27.95 26.17 9.20
CA ARG A 375 -27.61 24.84 9.71
C ARG A 375 -28.74 24.32 10.59
N ASP A 376 -29.73 23.74 9.91
CA ASP A 376 -30.57 22.66 10.47
C ASP A 376 -31.18 21.78 9.36
N SER A 377 -30.71 21.92 8.11
CA SER A 377 -31.00 21.06 6.96
C SER A 377 -30.33 21.70 5.73
N SER A 378 -29.08 21.37 5.44
CA SER A 378 -28.51 21.76 4.14
C SER A 378 -28.89 20.69 3.12
N PRO A 379 -29.69 21.00 2.09
CA PRO A 379 -29.84 20.07 0.99
C PRO A 379 -28.49 19.95 0.32
N PHE A 380 -27.96 18.73 0.25
CA PHE A 380 -26.86 18.45 -0.64
C PHE A 380 -27.21 18.94 -2.05
N VAL A 381 -26.21 19.44 -2.75
CA VAL A 381 -26.32 19.67 -4.19
C VAL A 381 -25.75 18.45 -4.86
N GLN A 382 -26.49 17.91 -5.82
CA GLN A 382 -26.06 16.76 -6.62
C GLN A 382 -25.60 17.23 -8.00
N LEU A 383 -24.40 16.84 -8.42
CA LEU A 383 -23.98 16.93 -9.82
C LEU A 383 -24.78 15.95 -10.67
N ASN A 384 -25.07 16.33 -11.92
CA ASN A 384 -25.73 15.44 -12.86
C ASN A 384 -24.86 14.19 -13.12
N ASN A 385 -25.44 13.00 -12.94
CA ASN A 385 -24.76 11.73 -13.18
C ASN A 385 -25.72 10.77 -13.92
N PRO A 386 -25.29 10.11 -15.01
CA PRO A 386 -26.15 9.22 -15.80
C PRO A 386 -26.64 7.99 -15.03
N ASN A 387 -25.91 7.57 -13.99
CA ASN A 387 -26.19 6.40 -13.17
C ASN A 387 -26.78 6.76 -11.81
N HIS A 388 -27.21 8.02 -11.58
CA HIS A 388 -27.76 8.41 -10.29
C HIS A 388 -28.78 9.56 -10.36
N PRO A 389 -30.08 9.32 -10.09
CA PRO A 389 -31.11 10.35 -10.20
C PRO A 389 -31.17 11.26 -8.96
N PRO A 390 -31.61 12.53 -9.10
CA PRO A 390 -31.79 13.46 -7.98
C PRO A 390 -32.77 13.00 -6.88
N SER A 391 -33.68 12.08 -7.19
CA SER A 391 -34.68 11.56 -6.24
C SER A 391 -34.07 10.76 -5.07
N ARG A 392 -32.80 10.39 -5.16
CA ARG A 392 -32.09 9.56 -4.18
C ARG A 392 -31.32 10.33 -3.13
N ILE A 393 -31.22 11.64 -3.26
CA ILE A 393 -30.39 12.47 -2.39
C ILE A 393 -30.69 12.24 -0.91
N GLU A 394 -31.97 12.24 -0.50
CA GLU A 394 -32.35 12.01 0.89
C GLU A 394 -31.97 10.61 1.40
N ALA A 395 -31.98 9.61 0.53
CA ALA A 395 -31.60 8.24 0.87
C ALA A 395 -30.08 8.08 1.02
N ASP A 396 -29.30 8.76 0.19
CA ASP A 396 -27.83 8.76 0.25
C ASP A 396 -27.26 9.67 1.32
N THR A 397 -27.98 10.73 1.65
CA THR A 397 -27.57 11.74 2.61
C THR A 397 -28.60 11.87 3.73
N PRO A 398 -28.92 10.76 4.44
CA PRO A 398 -29.93 10.82 5.49
C PRO A 398 -29.50 11.83 6.56
N ASP A 399 -30.48 12.58 7.06
CA ASP A 399 -30.29 13.56 8.12
C ASP A 399 -30.00 12.85 9.45
N ALA A 400 -28.73 12.57 9.68
CA ALA A 400 -28.23 11.87 10.85
C ALA A 400 -27.11 12.71 11.48
N PRO A 401 -27.33 13.29 12.67
CA PRO A 401 -26.31 14.07 13.35
C PRO A 401 -25.09 13.18 13.66
N GLY A 402 -23.99 13.40 12.93
CA GLY A 402 -22.65 12.97 13.37
C GLY A 402 -21.83 12.09 12.43
N ARG A 403 -22.33 11.59 11.27
CA ARG A 403 -21.43 10.82 10.37
C ARG A 403 -21.89 10.59 8.92
N GLN A 404 -22.16 11.63 8.13
CA GLN A 404 -22.22 11.43 6.67
C GLN A 404 -20.80 11.22 6.15
N ALA A 405 -20.55 10.10 5.49
CA ALA A 405 -19.20 9.68 5.15
C ALA A 405 -19.08 9.06 3.75
N VAL A 406 -17.95 9.34 3.11
CA VAL A 406 -17.40 8.64 1.96
C VAL A 406 -16.30 7.72 2.49
N LEU A 407 -16.40 6.42 2.19
CA LEU A 407 -15.35 5.48 2.52
C LEU A 407 -14.37 5.43 1.34
N VAL A 408 -13.07 5.57 1.62
CA VAL A 408 -12.02 5.58 0.60
C VAL A 408 -10.99 4.50 0.93
N SER A 409 -10.49 3.84 -0.12
CA SER A 409 -9.45 2.84 0.01
C SER A 409 -8.57 2.78 -1.24
N ARG A 410 -7.25 2.73 -1.05
CA ARG A 410 -6.26 2.27 -2.04
C ARG A 410 -5.98 0.76 -1.88
N GLN A 411 -6.49 0.13 -0.82
CA GLN A 411 -6.39 -1.30 -0.51
C GLN A 411 -7.70 -2.03 -0.82
N PHE A 412 -7.96 -2.26 -2.10
CA PHE A 412 -9.21 -2.88 -2.58
C PHE A 412 -8.97 -3.97 -3.61
N TRP A 413 -9.99 -4.80 -3.83
CA TRP A 413 -10.07 -5.85 -4.83
C TRP A 413 -11.42 -5.72 -5.51
N TYR A 414 -11.43 -5.41 -6.80
CA TYR A 414 -12.66 -5.28 -7.57
C TYR A 414 -12.71 -6.35 -8.66
N PHE A 415 -13.63 -7.29 -8.48
CA PHE A 415 -13.79 -8.44 -9.35
C PHE A 415 -14.86 -8.22 -10.43
N GLY A 416 -15.88 -7.39 -10.16
CA GLY A 416 -16.91 -7.04 -11.13
C GLY A 416 -17.47 -8.27 -11.85
N ASN A 417 -17.32 -8.33 -13.18
CA ASN A 417 -17.81 -9.44 -14.00
C ASN A 417 -17.01 -10.76 -13.85
N ASN A 418 -15.88 -10.78 -13.14
CA ASN A 418 -15.15 -12.03 -12.91
C ASN A 418 -15.90 -12.91 -11.91
N GLU A 419 -15.94 -14.20 -12.21
CA GLU A 419 -16.54 -15.21 -11.36
C GLU A 419 -15.56 -15.60 -10.23
N VAL A 420 -15.70 -14.93 -9.08
CA VAL A 420 -14.90 -15.18 -7.88
C VAL A 420 -15.78 -15.71 -6.76
N HIS A 421 -15.59 -16.98 -6.41
CA HIS A 421 -16.33 -17.64 -5.33
C HIS A 421 -15.57 -17.59 -4.02
N LEU A 422 -16.30 -17.34 -2.93
CA LEU A 422 -15.76 -17.45 -1.57
C LEU A 422 -15.35 -18.91 -1.25
N PRO A 423 -14.40 -19.14 -0.33
CA PRO A 423 -13.99 -20.48 0.07
C PRO A 423 -15.18 -21.39 0.41
N GLU A 424 -15.08 -22.68 0.11
CA GLU A 424 -16.07 -23.72 0.44
C GLU A 424 -16.11 -24.04 1.95
N ASP A 425 -16.27 -23.00 2.78
CA ASP A 425 -16.49 -23.09 4.21
C ASP A 425 -17.85 -22.42 4.53
N ASP A 426 -18.84 -23.24 4.89
CA ASP A 426 -20.19 -22.78 5.19
C ASP A 426 -20.24 -21.80 6.37
N GLN A 427 -19.36 -21.93 7.36
CA GLN A 427 -19.31 -21.02 8.50
C GLN A 427 -18.71 -19.67 8.09
N LEU A 428 -17.70 -19.68 7.23
CA LEU A 428 -17.16 -18.44 6.65
C LEU A 428 -18.22 -17.74 5.80
N ARG A 429 -18.82 -18.48 4.87
CA ARG A 429 -19.86 -17.97 3.97
C ARG A 429 -21.06 -17.45 4.75
N ASP A 430 -21.53 -18.15 5.77
CA ASP A 430 -22.56 -17.59 6.65
C ASP A 430 -22.06 -16.30 7.29
N ALA A 431 -20.86 -16.27 7.89
CA ALA A 431 -20.35 -15.08 8.57
C ALA A 431 -20.25 -13.84 7.66
N VAL A 432 -19.87 -14.00 6.39
CA VAL A 432 -19.60 -12.86 5.47
C VAL A 432 -20.70 -12.61 4.44
N ILE A 433 -21.54 -13.59 4.08
CA ILE A 433 -22.60 -13.41 3.09
C ILE A 433 -23.93 -13.18 3.79
N LYS A 434 -24.60 -12.09 3.44
CA LYS A 434 -25.95 -11.82 3.95
C LYS A 434 -26.94 -12.82 3.36
N GLY A 435 -27.58 -13.61 4.22
CA GLY A 435 -28.61 -14.55 3.79
C GLY A 435 -28.04 -15.79 3.09
N TYR A 436 -26.80 -16.18 3.39
CA TYR A 436 -26.24 -17.45 2.93
C TYR A 436 -27.23 -18.60 3.17
N GLN A 437 -27.45 -19.45 2.15
CA GLN A 437 -28.45 -20.54 2.14
C GLN A 437 -29.92 -20.13 2.39
N ASN A 438 -30.24 -18.83 2.51
CA ASN A 438 -31.61 -18.32 2.63
C ASN A 438 -31.95 -17.42 1.42
N PRO A 439 -32.63 -17.95 0.38
CA PRO A 439 -32.98 -17.18 -0.83
C PRO A 439 -33.74 -15.87 -0.53
N ASP A 440 -34.64 -15.90 0.46
CA ASP A 440 -35.43 -14.73 0.87
C ASP A 440 -34.63 -13.73 1.72
N GLY A 441 -33.45 -14.13 2.20
CA GLY A 441 -32.57 -13.34 3.06
C GLY A 441 -31.43 -12.62 2.35
N LYS A 442 -31.27 -12.80 1.02
CA LYS A 442 -30.17 -12.26 0.20
C LYS A 442 -30.39 -10.83 -0.28
N ILE A 443 -31.00 -10.01 0.57
CA ILE A 443 -31.16 -8.57 0.34
C ILE A 443 -30.66 -7.84 1.59
N GLY A 444 -29.88 -6.78 1.38
CA GLY A 444 -29.40 -5.89 2.44
C GLY A 444 -27.95 -6.13 2.84
N GLN A 445 -27.64 -5.92 4.12
CA GLN A 445 -26.28 -5.86 4.66
C GLN A 445 -26.11 -6.74 5.91
N LYS A 446 -24.88 -7.16 6.16
CA LYS A 446 -24.44 -7.87 7.38
C LYS A 446 -23.19 -7.18 7.93
N LYS A 447 -23.00 -7.31 9.24
CA LYS A 447 -21.77 -6.96 9.94
C LYS A 447 -21.31 -8.20 10.70
N THR A 448 -20.04 -8.56 10.57
CA THR A 448 -19.38 -9.54 11.42
C THR A 448 -18.23 -8.90 12.17
N THR A 449 -18.01 -9.38 13.39
CA THR A 449 -16.86 -9.04 14.26
C THR A 449 -16.15 -10.31 14.72
N ASP A 450 -16.42 -11.44 14.05
CA ASP A 450 -15.75 -12.70 14.30
C ASP A 450 -14.34 -12.63 13.71
N GLU A 451 -13.37 -12.36 14.57
CA GLU A 451 -11.97 -12.16 14.18
C GLU A 451 -11.41 -13.36 13.41
N ALA A 452 -11.76 -14.60 13.80
CA ALA A 452 -11.28 -15.79 13.12
C ALA A 452 -11.81 -15.87 11.69
N LYS A 453 -13.08 -15.52 11.46
CA LYS A 453 -13.68 -15.52 10.12
C LYS A 453 -13.23 -14.33 9.27
N ILE A 454 -13.00 -13.16 9.86
CA ILE A 454 -12.44 -12.01 9.14
C ILE A 454 -11.00 -12.34 8.70
N ASN A 455 -10.18 -12.89 9.60
CA ASN A 455 -8.82 -13.35 9.27
C ASN A 455 -8.86 -14.39 8.15
N GLN A 456 -9.72 -15.40 8.27
CA GLN A 456 -9.86 -16.44 7.24
C GLN A 456 -10.24 -15.85 5.87
N PHE A 457 -11.19 -14.90 5.82
CA PHE A 457 -11.59 -14.24 4.57
C PHE A 457 -10.44 -13.42 3.97
N VAL A 458 -9.81 -12.57 4.78
CA VAL A 458 -8.78 -11.64 4.31
C VAL A 458 -7.53 -12.42 3.87
N SER A 459 -7.10 -13.44 4.61
CA SER A 459 -6.01 -14.34 4.20
C SER A 459 -6.29 -14.96 2.84
N TRP A 460 -7.46 -15.57 2.66
CA TRP A 460 -7.83 -16.11 1.36
C TRP A 460 -7.83 -15.05 0.25
N LEU A 461 -8.40 -13.87 0.50
CA LEU A 461 -8.51 -12.82 -0.51
C LEU A 461 -7.14 -12.39 -1.04
N VAL A 462 -6.20 -12.14 -0.14
CA VAL A 462 -4.88 -11.59 -0.50
C VAL A 462 -3.93 -12.68 -0.99
N GLU A 463 -4.03 -13.91 -0.47
CA GLU A 463 -3.26 -15.05 -0.98
C GLU A 463 -3.61 -15.36 -2.44
N ASN A 464 -4.87 -15.12 -2.84
CA ASN A 464 -5.38 -15.51 -4.16
C ASN A 464 -5.47 -14.34 -5.15
N TYR A 465 -5.53 -13.10 -4.68
CA TYR A 465 -5.81 -11.94 -5.53
C TYR A 465 -4.96 -10.71 -5.18
N ARG A 466 -4.41 -10.05 -6.20
CA ARG A 466 -3.72 -8.75 -6.04
C ARG A 466 -4.69 -7.61 -5.71
N ILE A 467 -4.20 -6.57 -5.03
CA ILE A 467 -4.93 -5.31 -4.87
C ILE A 467 -5.17 -4.68 -6.26
N GLY A 468 -6.39 -4.20 -6.50
CA GLY A 468 -6.78 -3.41 -7.66
C GLY A 468 -8.00 -3.96 -8.39
N VAL A 469 -8.12 -3.55 -9.64
CA VAL A 469 -9.22 -3.92 -10.55
C VAL A 469 -8.85 -5.18 -11.32
N HIS A 470 -9.70 -6.20 -11.25
CA HIS A 470 -9.54 -7.50 -11.93
C HIS A 470 -10.48 -7.67 -13.13
N SER A 471 -11.57 -6.91 -13.15
CA SER A 471 -12.52 -6.91 -14.28
C SER A 471 -13.27 -5.59 -14.37
N HIS A 472 -14.04 -5.46 -15.44
CA HIS A 472 -15.03 -4.39 -15.60
C HIS A 472 -16.27 -4.67 -14.74
N PRO A 473 -17.12 -3.66 -14.49
CA PRO A 473 -18.37 -3.87 -13.75
C PRO A 473 -19.22 -4.98 -14.36
N ARG A 474 -19.98 -5.69 -13.52
CA ARG A 474 -20.81 -6.80 -13.99
C ARG A 474 -21.92 -6.34 -14.93
N ASP A 475 -22.54 -5.21 -14.64
CA ASP A 475 -23.77 -4.75 -15.29
C ASP A 475 -23.52 -3.54 -16.22
N VAL A 476 -22.34 -3.50 -16.89
CA VAL A 476 -21.96 -2.40 -17.79
C VAL A 476 -23.01 -2.17 -18.88
N GLY A 477 -23.49 -0.93 -19.01
CA GLY A 477 -24.44 -0.53 -20.04
C GLY A 477 -25.91 -0.83 -19.71
N GLU A 478 -26.20 -1.48 -18.58
CA GLU A 478 -27.54 -1.46 -18.01
C GLU A 478 -27.74 -0.10 -17.35
N THR A 479 -28.63 0.73 -17.93
CA THR A 479 -29.13 1.90 -17.22
C THR A 479 -29.97 1.39 -16.07
N ASP A 480 -29.56 1.71 -14.84
CA ASP A 480 -30.32 1.39 -13.66
C ASP A 480 -31.58 2.28 -13.72
N ASP A 481 -32.70 1.72 -14.19
CA ASP A 481 -34.02 2.35 -14.18
C ASP A 481 -34.48 2.47 -12.71
N HIS A 482 -33.83 3.40 -12.00
CA HIS A 482 -33.77 3.56 -10.55
C HIS A 482 -35.08 3.99 -9.86
N GLU A 483 -36.23 3.95 -10.55
CA GLU A 483 -37.51 4.21 -9.87
C GLU A 483 -37.86 3.11 -8.85
N HIS A 484 -37.28 1.91 -8.95
CA HIS A 484 -37.73 0.74 -8.17
C HIS A 484 -36.66 -0.16 -7.55
N THR A 485 -35.36 0.10 -7.72
CA THR A 485 -34.30 -0.73 -7.10
C THR A 485 -33.98 -0.26 -5.68
N ASN A 486 -33.91 -1.17 -4.71
CA ASN A 486 -33.43 -0.84 -3.35
C ASN A 486 -31.89 -0.91 -3.36
N CYS A 487 -31.23 0.22 -3.58
CA CYS A 487 -29.78 0.37 -3.36
C CYS A 487 -29.38 0.17 -1.90
#